data_AF-A0A960MRU8-F1
#
_entry.id   AF-A0A960MRU8-F1
#
_cell.length_a   1.000
_cell.length_b   1.000
_cell.length_c   1.000
_cell.angle_alpha   90.00
_cell.angle_beta   90.00
_cell.angle_gamma   90.00
#
_symmetry.space_group_name_H-M   'P 1'
#
loop_
_entity.id
_entity.type
_entity.pdbx_description
1 polymer ?
#
loop_
_entity_poly.entity_id
_entity_poly.type
_entity_poly.pdbx_seq_one_letter_code
_entity_poly.pdbx_strand_id
1 'polypeptide(L)'
;LYLVYTRRGANNDHIVRHRAPLFMAAVDPAALRVIRSTERVIIPERGAEMGNFGACAIDANESWVTVSEGMFMKDSKVRGAEGATFVARIRWDSPNRLFSERTLVP
;
A
#
# COMPACT_ATOMS: atom_id res chain seq x y z
N LEU A 1 8.15 4.07 12.47
CA LEU A 1 7.00 4.56 11.69
C LEU A 1 7.18 4.13 10.25
N TYR A 2 6.10 3.72 9.57
CA TYR A 2 6.12 3.35 8.16
C TYR A 2 5.03 4.11 7.41
N LEU A 3 5.28 4.42 6.14
CA LEU A 3 4.35 5.08 5.25
C LEU A 3 4.05 4.19 4.04
N VAL A 4 2.78 4.03 3.71
CA VAL A 4 2.31 3.41 2.47
C VAL A 4 1.87 4.51 1.51
N TYR A 5 2.38 4.50 0.28
CA TYR A 5 2.18 5.59 -0.67
C TYR A 5 2.36 5.15 -2.13
N THR A 6 2.07 6.08 -3.03
CA THR A 6 2.34 5.98 -4.47
C THR A 6 3.30 7.10 -4.87
N ARG A 7 4.11 6.89 -5.91
CA ARG A 7 5.04 7.92 -6.42
C ARG A 7 5.30 7.77 -7.92
N ARG A 8 5.81 8.85 -8.52
CA ARG A 8 6.39 8.84 -9.87
C ARG A 8 7.72 8.09 -9.92
N GLY A 9 8.21 7.81 -11.13
CA GLY A 9 9.55 7.23 -11.36
C GLY A 9 9.61 5.75 -11.02
N ALA A 10 8.51 5.03 -11.23
CA ALA A 10 8.40 3.59 -11.05
C ALA A 10 7.97 2.89 -12.35
N ASN A 11 8.27 3.50 -13.51
CA ASN A 11 7.79 3.07 -14.82
C ASN A 11 6.26 2.97 -14.90
N ASN A 12 5.58 3.96 -14.31
CA ASN A 12 4.13 3.99 -14.10
C ASN A 12 3.46 5.22 -14.70
N ASP A 13 4.07 5.84 -15.72
CA ASP A 13 3.55 7.05 -16.36
C ASP A 13 2.26 6.80 -17.16
N HIS A 14 1.95 5.53 -17.49
CA HIS A 14 0.67 5.14 -18.07
C HIS A 14 -0.46 5.09 -17.03
N ILE A 15 -0.16 5.11 -15.74
CA ILE A 15 -1.15 5.12 -14.66
C ILE A 15 -1.52 6.55 -14.32
N VAL A 16 -2.82 6.84 -14.35
CA VAL A 16 -3.36 8.17 -14.02
C VAL A 16 -2.89 8.58 -12.62
N ARG A 17 -2.23 9.74 -12.55
CA ARG A 17 -1.66 10.32 -11.31
C ARG A 17 -0.67 9.38 -10.59
N HIS A 18 -0.10 8.40 -11.29
CA HIS A 18 0.90 7.46 -10.75
C HIS A 18 0.38 6.64 -9.56
N ARG A 19 -0.92 6.37 -9.49
CA ARG A 19 -1.58 5.69 -8.36
C ARG A 19 -1.36 4.18 -8.28
N ALA A 20 -0.31 3.67 -8.88
CA ALA A 20 0.18 2.31 -8.72
C ALA A 20 1.67 2.28 -9.11
N PRO A 21 2.50 1.42 -8.50
CA PRO A 21 2.19 0.46 -7.44
C PRO A 21 2.04 1.12 -6.06
N LEU A 22 1.61 0.36 -5.04
CA LEU A 22 1.74 0.79 -3.64
C LEU A 22 3.13 0.41 -3.12
N PHE A 23 3.82 1.42 -2.60
CA PHE A 23 5.09 1.30 -1.89
C PHE A 23 4.88 1.37 -0.39
N MET A 24 5.81 0.78 0.35
CA MET A 24 5.97 0.97 1.78
C MET A 24 7.43 1.27 2.09
N ALA A 25 7.69 2.23 2.97
CA ALA A 25 9.03 2.57 3.42
C ALA A 25 9.02 3.03 4.87
N ALA A 26 10.16 2.91 5.55
CA ALA A 26 10.36 3.48 6.87
C ALA A 26 10.43 5.01 6.80
N VAL A 27 9.98 5.67 7.87
CA VAL A 27 10.04 7.13 8.03
C VAL A 27 10.97 7.46 9.19
N ASP A 28 11.88 8.41 8.98
CA ASP A 28 12.61 9.08 10.04
C ASP A 28 11.69 10.11 10.69
N PRO A 29 11.26 9.90 11.96
CA PRO A 29 10.32 10.78 12.63
C PRO A 29 10.95 12.10 13.10
N ALA A 30 12.28 12.19 13.20
CA ALA A 30 12.96 13.43 13.58
C ALA A 30 13.11 14.35 12.36
N ALA A 31 13.54 13.79 11.22
CA ALA A 31 13.71 14.54 9.98
C ALA A 31 12.40 14.71 9.18
N LEU A 32 11.34 13.96 9.54
CA LEU A 32 10.06 13.88 8.82
C LEU A 32 10.23 13.47 7.35
N ARG A 33 11.11 12.50 7.09
CA ARG A 33 11.47 12.05 5.74
C ARG A 33 11.33 10.55 5.59
N VAL A 34 10.92 10.13 4.40
CA VAL A 34 10.98 8.71 4.01
C VAL A 34 12.43 8.28 3.82
N ILE A 35 12.80 7.14 4.40
CA ILE A 35 14.11 6.52 4.21
C ILE A 35 14.06 5.68 2.93
N ARG A 36 14.35 6.31 1.78
CA ARG A 36 14.15 5.74 0.44
C ARG A 36 14.80 4.37 0.23
N SER A 37 15.94 4.09 0.85
CA SER A 37 16.62 2.78 0.75
C SER A 37 15.81 1.61 1.35
N THR A 38 14.79 1.90 2.17
CA THR A 38 13.89 0.90 2.75
C THR A 38 12.61 0.68 1.94
N GLU A 39 12.44 1.41 0.83
CA GLU A 39 11.25 1.35 0.00
C GLU A 39 11.07 -0.03 -0.65
N ARG A 40 9.87 -0.59 -0.52
CA ARG A 40 9.47 -1.86 -1.13
C ARG A 40 8.10 -1.72 -1.77
N VAL A 41 7.89 -2.38 -2.91
CA VAL A 41 6.54 -2.56 -3.48
C VAL A 41 5.79 -3.58 -2.63
N ILE A 42 4.61 -3.21 -2.13
CA ILE A 42 3.74 -4.10 -1.34
C ILE A 42 2.51 -4.57 -2.13
N ILE A 43 2.10 -3.81 -3.15
CA ILE A 43 1.07 -4.22 -4.12
C ILE A 43 1.58 -3.85 -5.51
N PRO A 44 1.74 -4.82 -6.43
CA PRO A 44 2.33 -4.57 -7.74
C PRO A 44 1.38 -3.79 -8.65
N GLU A 45 1.94 -3.08 -9.61
CA GLU A 45 1.20 -2.45 -10.69
C GLU A 45 1.02 -3.48 -11.81
N ARG A 46 -0.24 -3.75 -12.19
CA ARG A 46 -0.59 -4.70 -13.27
C ARG A 46 -1.36 -4.03 -14.42
N GLY A 47 -1.31 -2.72 -14.55
CA GLY A 47 -2.00 -1.97 -15.61
C GLY A 47 -3.22 -1.18 -15.17
N ALA A 48 -3.66 -1.33 -13.93
CA ALA A 48 -4.78 -0.58 -13.36
C ALA A 48 -4.30 0.42 -12.31
N GLU A 49 -4.98 1.57 -12.24
CA GLU A 49 -4.79 2.49 -11.12
C GLU A 49 -5.39 1.91 -9.84
N MET A 50 -4.82 2.24 -8.68
CA MET A 50 -5.38 1.86 -7.40
C MET A 50 -6.16 3.02 -6.78
N GLY A 51 -7.30 2.69 -6.19
CA GLY A 51 -8.16 3.65 -5.51
C GLY A 51 -7.58 4.14 -4.18
N ASN A 52 -8.45 4.67 -3.33
CA ASN A 52 -8.10 4.79 -1.92
C ASN A 52 -7.90 3.39 -1.35
N PHE A 53 -6.86 3.20 -0.56
CA PHE A 53 -6.56 1.92 0.07
C PHE A 53 -6.84 2.01 1.57
N GLY A 54 -7.25 0.88 2.14
CA GLY A 54 -7.31 0.71 3.60
C GLY A 54 -5.91 0.40 4.13
N ALA A 55 -5.60 0.92 5.30
CA ALA A 55 -4.45 0.49 6.10
C ALA A 55 -4.92 0.37 7.55
N CYS A 56 -4.84 -0.84 8.11
CA CYS A 56 -5.33 -1.12 9.45
C CYS A 56 -4.36 -2.04 10.21
N ALA A 57 -4.14 -1.76 11.49
CA ALA A 57 -3.54 -2.73 12.39
C ALA A 57 -4.59 -3.80 12.71
N ILE A 58 -4.27 -5.07 12.47
CA ILE A 58 -5.17 -6.19 12.76
C ILE A 58 -4.93 -6.69 14.17
N ASP A 59 -3.65 -6.85 14.53
CA ASP A 59 -3.19 -7.11 15.89
C ASP A 59 -1.83 -6.42 16.11
N ALA A 60 -1.16 -6.74 17.22
CA ALA A 60 0.17 -6.20 17.50
C ALA A 60 1.24 -6.71 16.53
N ASN A 61 1.07 -7.88 15.91
CA ASN A 61 2.08 -8.54 15.07
C ASN A 61 1.88 -8.27 13.58
N GLU A 62 0.71 -7.78 13.15
CA GLU A 62 0.47 -7.48 11.74
C GLU A 62 -0.45 -6.31 11.44
N SER A 63 -0.28 -5.78 10.24
CA SER A 63 -1.12 -4.74 9.67
C SER A 63 -1.43 -5.08 8.23
N TRP A 64 -2.64 -4.77 7.78
CA TRP A 64 -3.09 -5.10 6.45
C TRP A 64 -3.32 -3.84 5.64
N VAL A 65 -2.91 -3.89 4.38
CA VAL A 65 -3.22 -2.89 3.36
C VAL A 65 -4.14 -3.52 2.33
N THR A 66 -5.29 -2.90 2.08
CA THR A 66 -6.30 -3.43 1.17
C THR A 66 -6.62 -2.44 0.06
N VAL A 67 -6.72 -2.92 -1.17
CA VAL A 67 -7.11 -2.09 -2.32
C VAL A 67 -7.63 -2.95 -3.46
N SER A 68 -8.41 -2.37 -4.35
CA SER A 68 -8.84 -3.03 -5.58
C SER A 68 -8.30 -2.30 -6.81
N GLU A 69 -8.09 -3.04 -7.89
CA GLU A 69 -7.74 -2.49 -9.19
C GLU A 69 -8.91 -1.70 -9.79
N GLY A 70 -8.67 -0.43 -10.09
CA GLY A 70 -9.58 0.44 -10.82
C GLY A 70 -9.50 0.18 -12.32
N MET A 71 -10.47 -0.56 -12.86
CA MET A 71 -10.53 -0.95 -14.28
C MET A 71 -11.11 0.16 -15.17
N PHE A 72 -10.52 1.35 -15.11
CA PHE A 72 -11.04 2.55 -15.79
C PHE A 72 -10.42 2.78 -17.19
N MET A 73 -9.19 2.30 -17.41
CA MET A 73 -8.49 2.50 -18.68
C MET A 73 -8.71 1.31 -19.62
N LYS A 74 -8.88 1.60 -20.92
CA LYS A 74 -9.14 0.56 -21.94
C LYS A 74 -8.02 -0.48 -22.02
N ASP A 75 -6.78 -0.05 -21.80
CA ASP A 75 -5.59 -0.90 -21.87
C ASP A 75 -5.23 -1.57 -20.55
N SER A 76 -5.97 -1.35 -19.45
CA SER A 76 -5.68 -1.98 -18.15
C SER A 76 -5.63 -3.51 -18.25
N LYS A 77 -6.61 -4.12 -18.94
CA LYS A 77 -6.61 -5.59 -19.16
C LYS A 77 -5.44 -6.05 -20.02
N VAL A 78 -5.09 -5.29 -21.05
CA VAL A 78 -3.96 -5.62 -21.96
C VAL A 78 -2.63 -5.61 -21.20
N ARG A 79 -2.51 -4.74 -20.20
CA ARG A 79 -1.33 -4.64 -19.31
C ARG A 79 -1.31 -5.67 -18.17
N GLY A 80 -2.37 -6.47 -18.02
CA GLY A 80 -2.43 -7.58 -17.06
C GLY A 80 -3.37 -7.38 -15.86
N ALA A 81 -4.18 -6.31 -15.84
CA ALA A 81 -5.07 -6.05 -14.71
C ALA A 81 -6.31 -6.94 -14.81
N GLU A 82 -6.73 -7.48 -13.67
CA GLU A 82 -7.82 -8.46 -13.58
C GLU A 82 -9.05 -7.90 -12.85
N GLY A 83 -8.96 -6.68 -12.31
CA GLY A 83 -9.97 -6.16 -11.39
C GLY A 83 -9.87 -6.79 -10.01
N ALA A 84 -8.68 -7.25 -9.61
CA ALA A 84 -8.49 -7.98 -8.37
C ALA A 84 -8.59 -7.06 -7.14
N THR A 85 -8.98 -7.67 -6.03
CA THR A 85 -8.84 -7.08 -4.69
C THR A 85 -7.62 -7.69 -4.02
N PHE A 86 -6.69 -6.83 -3.61
CA PHE A 86 -5.46 -7.20 -2.92
C PHE A 86 -5.59 -7.02 -1.42
N VAL A 87 -4.95 -7.93 -0.69
CA VAL A 87 -4.66 -7.82 0.73
C VAL A 87 -3.17 -8.03 0.91
N ALA A 88 -2.43 -6.94 1.15
CA ALA A 88 -1.01 -7.00 1.50
C ALA A 88 -0.88 -7.08 3.02
N ARG A 89 -0.35 -8.20 3.49
CA ARG A 89 -0.15 -8.46 4.92
C ARG A 89 1.27 -8.11 5.33
N ILE A 90 1.40 -7.07 6.14
CA ILE A 90 2.65 -6.63 6.74
C ILE A 90 2.81 -7.37 8.06
N ARG A 91 3.79 -8.26 8.13
CA ARG A 91 4.16 -8.95 9.37
C ARG A 91 5.29 -8.18 10.02
N TRP A 92 5.15 -7.86 11.30
CA TRP A 92 6.14 -7.12 12.06
C TRP A 92 7.10 -8.06 12.78
N ASP A 93 8.40 -7.83 12.63
CA ASP A 93 9.44 -8.58 13.36
C ASP A 93 9.43 -8.26 14.87
N SER A 94 8.73 -7.20 15.28
CA SER A 94 8.53 -6.81 16.66
C SER A 94 7.11 -6.29 16.85
N PRO A 95 6.40 -6.69 17.93
CA PRO A 95 5.02 -6.27 18.14
C PRO A 95 4.86 -4.75 18.21
N ASN A 96 3.86 -4.23 17.49
CA ASN A 96 3.40 -2.86 17.55
C ASN A 96 2.78 -2.55 18.93
N ARG A 97 3.56 -1.87 19.77
CA ARG A 97 3.16 -1.46 21.12
C ARG A 97 2.08 -0.37 21.16
N LEU A 98 1.73 0.21 20.01
CA LEU A 98 0.63 1.18 19.88
C LEU A 98 -0.70 0.51 19.53
N PHE A 99 -0.71 -0.80 19.28
CA PHE A 99 -1.96 -1.52 19.09
C PHE A 99 -2.73 -1.58 20.40
N SER A 100 -3.99 -1.16 20.36
CA SER A 100 -4.97 -1.37 21.42
C SER A 100 -6.15 -2.11 20.82
N GLU A 101 -6.57 -3.22 21.42
CA GLU A 101 -7.83 -3.85 21.05
C GLU A 101 -8.95 -2.83 21.24
N ARG A 102 -9.67 -2.53 20.16
CA ARG A 102 -10.94 -1.83 20.29
C ARG A 102 -11.96 -2.86 20.73
N THR A 103 -12.37 -2.81 22.00
CA THR A 103 -13.60 -3.46 22.42
C THR A 103 -14.73 -2.82 21.61
N LEU A 104 -15.30 -3.57 20.67
CA LEU A 104 -16.58 -3.18 20.08
C LEU A 104 -17.58 -3.22 21.23
N VAL A 105 -17.99 -2.04 21.69
CA VAL A 105 -19.13 -1.95 22.60
C VAL A 105 -20.34 -2.46 21.80
N PRO A 106 -21.11 -3.43 22.33
CA PRO A 106 -22.25 -4.03 21.63
C PRO A 106 -23.27 -3.01 21.13
#